data_AF-A0A8J6D5Z8-F1
#
_entry.id   AF-A0A8J6D5Z8-F1
#
_cell.length_a   1.000
_cell.length_b   1.000
_cell.length_c   1.000
_cell.angle_alpha   90.00
_cell.angle_beta   90.00
_cell.angle_gamma   90.00
#
_symmetry.space_group_name_H-M   'P 1'
#
loop_
_entity.id
_entity.type
_entity.pdbx_description
1 polymer ?
#
loop_
_entity_poly.entity_id
_entity_poly.type
_entity_poly.pdbx_seq_one_letter_code
_entity_poly.pdbx_strand_id
1 'polypeptide(L)'
;MAATRFEIEKFDGETNFNLWQVRMMAILVQTGLKKVITGKKPENLNQTEWEELDEEALSAIQLCLANTVLHEGYKMLPKLTE
;
A
#
# COMPACT_ATOMS: atom_id res chain seq x y z
N MET A 1 5.56 15.88 -18.79
CA MET A 1 6.45 15.49 -17.67
C MET A 1 6.55 13.98 -17.72
N ALA A 2 7.76 13.44 -17.85
CA ALA A 2 7.94 11.99 -17.87
C ALA A 2 7.53 11.45 -16.50
N ALA A 3 6.36 10.82 -16.42
CA ALA A 3 6.06 9.93 -15.32
C ALA A 3 7.12 8.83 -15.40
N THR A 4 8.16 8.93 -14.58
CA THR A 4 9.00 7.79 -14.25
C THR A 4 8.09 6.79 -13.57
N ARG A 5 7.38 6.01 -14.38
CA ARG A 5 6.73 4.78 -13.97
C ARG A 5 7.90 3.89 -13.58
N PHE A 6 8.29 3.96 -12.31
CA PHE A 6 9.03 2.87 -11.75
C PHE A 6 8.18 1.64 -12.03
N GLU A 7 8.66 0.73 -12.87
CA GLU A 7 8.12 -0.62 -12.91
C GLU A 7 8.42 -1.20 -11.54
N ILE A 8 7.51 -0.92 -10.61
CA ILE A 8 7.55 -1.49 -9.27
C ILE A 8 7.28 -2.96 -9.49
N GLU A 9 8.32 -3.75 -9.33
CA GLU A 9 8.23 -5.20 -9.33
C GLU A 9 7.16 -5.61 -8.32
N LYS A 10 6.12 -6.26 -8.82
CA LYS A 10 5.00 -6.72 -7.99
C LYS A 10 5.49 -7.82 -7.07
N PHE A 11 5.02 -7.82 -5.82
CA PHE A 11 5.27 -8.93 -4.92
C PHE A 11 4.48 -10.15 -5.37
N ASP A 12 5.21 -11.19 -5.75
CA ASP A 12 4.68 -12.47 -6.22
C ASP A 12 4.59 -13.55 -5.12
N GLY A 13 5.16 -13.28 -3.94
CA GLY A 13 5.25 -14.22 -2.83
C GLY A 13 6.57 -15.00 -2.79
N GLU A 14 7.35 -14.99 -3.87
CA GLU A 14 8.68 -15.62 -3.93
C GLU A 14 9.80 -14.62 -3.60
N THR A 15 9.58 -13.35 -3.94
CA THR A 15 10.49 -12.26 -3.62
C THR A 15 10.71 -12.15 -2.11
N ASN A 16 11.92 -11.76 -1.68
CA ASN A 16 12.19 -11.52 -0.26
C ASN A 16 11.27 -10.42 0.28
N PHE A 17 10.36 -10.79 1.19
CA PHE A 17 9.36 -9.87 1.74
C PHE A 17 9.98 -8.62 2.40
N ASN A 18 11.13 -8.76 3.09
CA ASN A 18 11.80 -7.61 3.70
C ASN A 18 12.30 -6.62 2.65
N LEU A 19 12.81 -7.12 1.51
CA LEU A 19 13.23 -6.27 0.40
C LEU A 19 12.03 -5.57 -0.25
N TRP A 20 10.93 -6.31 -0.45
CA TRP A 20 9.69 -5.72 -0.97
C TRP A 20 9.12 -4.66 -0.01
N GLN A 21 9.13 -4.89 1.30
CA GLN A 21 8.68 -3.94 2.30
C GLN A 21 9.49 -2.64 2.27
N VAL A 22 10.83 -2.72 2.14
CA VAL A 22 11.69 -1.53 2.00
C VAL A 22 11.35 -0.73 0.73
N ARG A 23 11.13 -1.43 -0.39
CA ARG A 23 10.68 -0.79 -1.65
C ARG A 23 9.30 -0.13 -1.47
N MET A 24 8.38 -0.80 -0.79
CA MET A 24 7.04 -0.29 -0.52
C MET A 24 7.04 0.97 0.34
N MET A 25 7.84 0.98 1.40
CA MET A 25 8.04 2.19 2.20
C MET A 25 8.58 3.35 1.37
N ALA A 26 9.54 3.09 0.47
CA ALA A 26 10.07 4.13 -0.42
C ALA A 26 9.02 4.68 -1.40
N ILE A 27 8.11 3.84 -1.90
CA ILE A 27 6.99 4.24 -2.76
C ILE A 27 6.01 5.11 -1.98
N LEU A 28 5.55 4.65 -0.82
CA LEU A 28 4.62 5.40 0.02
C LEU A 28 5.19 6.76 0.45
N VAL A 29 6.49 6.85 0.73
CA VAL A 29 7.15 8.12 1.02
C VAL A 29 7.17 9.04 -0.20
N GLN A 30 7.45 8.52 -1.39
CA GLN A 30 7.44 9.31 -2.63
C GLN A 30 6.04 9.82 -3.00
N THR A 31 4.99 9.05 -2.72
CA THR A 31 3.59 9.46 -2.92
C THR A 31 3.11 10.46 -1.86
N GLY A 32 3.91 10.75 -0.82
CA GLY A 32 3.52 11.68 0.26
C GLY A 32 2.77 11.01 1.42
N LEU A 33 2.63 9.68 1.39
CA LEU A 33 1.90 8.87 2.37
C LEU A 33 2.75 8.50 3.60
N LYS A 34 3.88 9.18 3.82
CA LYS A 34 4.77 8.96 4.97
C LYS A 34 4.04 8.97 6.31
N LYS A 35 2.99 9.79 6.43
CA LYS A 35 2.17 9.88 7.65
C LYS A 35 1.40 8.58 7.92
N VAL A 36 0.88 7.95 6.87
CA VAL A 36 0.11 6.70 6.93
C VAL A 36 0.99 5.52 7.36
N ILE A 37 2.27 5.51 6.96
CA ILE A 37 3.23 4.46 7.33
C ILE A 37 3.34 4.29 8.86
N THR A 38 3.10 5.35 9.63
CA THR A 38 3.16 5.30 11.10
C THR A 38 1.96 4.59 11.75
N GLY A 39 0.89 4.33 10.98
CA GLY A 39 -0.35 3.70 11.43
C GLY A 39 -1.16 4.53 12.43
N LYS A 40 -0.75 5.78 12.68
CA LYS A 40 -1.40 6.67 13.64
C LYS A 40 -1.91 7.91 12.92
N LYS A 41 -3.21 8.17 13.03
CA LYS A 41 -3.81 9.41 12.57
C LYS A 41 -3.21 10.59 13.34
N PRO A 42 -2.61 11.59 12.67
CA PRO A 42 -2.15 12.80 13.33
C PRO A 42 -3.33 13.60 13.89
N GLU A 43 -3.18 14.20 15.08
CA GLU A 43 -4.23 14.99 15.74
C GLU A 43 -4.68 16.20 14.90
N ASN A 44 -3.77 16.71 14.07
CA ASN A 44 -3.98 17.86 13.20
C ASN A 44 -4.58 17.52 11.82
N LEU A 45 -4.87 16.25 11.55
CA LEU A 45 -5.52 15.80 10.31
C LEU A 45 -6.98 15.49 10.59
N ASN A 46 -7.88 15.94 9.72
CA ASN A 46 -9.28 15.60 9.85
C ASN A 46 -9.52 14.11 9.51
N GLN A 47 -10.68 13.57 9.91
CA GLN A 47 -10.95 12.13 9.74
C GLN A 47 -11.04 11.74 8.25
N THR A 48 -11.71 12.56 7.45
CA THR A 48 -11.90 12.31 6.01
C THR A 48 -10.58 12.34 5.24
N GLU A 49 -9.73 13.35 5.48
CA GLU A 49 -8.38 13.46 4.91
C GLU A 49 -7.51 12.26 5.32
N TRP A 50 -7.67 11.76 6.55
CA TRP A 50 -6.95 10.57 6.99
C TRP A 50 -7.43 9.30 6.26
N GLU A 51 -8.73 9.11 6.12
CA GLU A 51 -9.32 8.00 5.38
C GLU A 51 -8.91 8.02 3.90
N GLU A 52 -8.90 9.18 3.26
CA GLU A 52 -8.42 9.34 1.88
C GLU A 52 -6.96 8.92 1.73
N LEU A 53 -6.09 9.33 2.66
CA LEU A 53 -4.68 8.94 2.66
C LEU A 53 -4.49 7.44 2.94
N ASP A 54 -5.33 6.86 3.81
CA ASP A 54 -5.31 5.43 4.13
C ASP A 54 -5.75 4.58 2.92
N GLU A 55 -6.81 4.99 2.23
CA GLU A 55 -7.28 4.37 0.99
C GLU A 55 -6.24 4.50 -0.14
N GLU A 56 -5.56 5.64 -0.26
CA GLU A 56 -4.49 5.82 -1.24
C GLU A 56 -3.29 4.90 -0.94
N ALA A 57 -2.92 4.73 0.33
CA ALA A 57 -1.87 3.81 0.74
C ALA A 57 -2.25 2.36 0.47
N LEU A 58 -3.49 1.97 0.77
CA LEU A 58 -4.01 0.64 0.46
C LEU A 58 -3.97 0.38 -1.05
N SER A 59 -4.42 1.34 -1.86
CA SER A 59 -4.41 1.25 -3.33
C SER A 59 -2.99 1.10 -3.86
N ALA A 60 -2.03 1.89 -3.34
CA ALA A 60 -0.63 1.79 -3.72
C ALA A 60 -0.04 0.41 -3.39
N ILE A 61 -0.33 -0.13 -2.21
CA ILE A 61 0.10 -1.48 -1.81
C ILE A 61 -0.48 -2.52 -2.77
N GLN A 62 -1.79 -2.49 -3.02
CA GLN A 62 -2.48 -3.44 -3.90
C GLN A 62 -1.93 -3.42 -5.34
N LEU A 63 -1.62 -2.25 -5.88
CA LEU A 63 -1.00 -2.11 -7.21
C LEU A 63 0.39 -2.74 -7.30
N CYS A 64 1.07 -2.88 -6.16
CA CYS A 64 2.40 -3.45 -6.05
C CYS A 64 2.40 -4.92 -5.62
N LEU A 65 1.23 -5.56 -5.57
CA LEU A 65 1.05 -7.00 -5.36
C LEU A 65 0.74 -7.68 -6.70
N ALA A 66 1.19 -8.93 -6.85
CA ALA A 66 0.80 -9.77 -7.96
C ALA A 66 -0.63 -10.28 -7.76
N ASN A 67 -1.33 -10.55 -8.88
CA ASN A 67 -2.72 -11.04 -8.84
C ASN A 67 -2.85 -12.36 -8.06
N THR A 68 -1.81 -13.19 -8.07
CA THR A 68 -1.74 -14.44 -7.31
C THR A 68 -1.83 -14.19 -5.80
N VAL A 69 -1.02 -13.25 -5.30
CA VAL A 69 -0.99 -12.84 -3.89
C VAL A 69 -2.29 -12.14 -3.48
N LEU A 70 -2.81 -11.26 -4.34
CA LEU A 70 -4.11 -10.61 -4.10
C LEU A 70 -5.23 -11.64 -3.97
N HIS A 71 -5.29 -12.63 -4.87
CA HIS A 71 -6.32 -13.66 -4.85
C HIS A 71 -6.28 -14.49 -3.55
N GLU A 72 -5.10 -14.82 -3.03
CA GLU A 72 -4.96 -15.47 -1.73
C GLU A 72 -5.42 -14.60 -0.57
N GLY A 73 -5.09 -13.30 -0.58
CA GLY A 73 -5.57 -12.33 0.41
C GLY A 73 -7.09 -12.17 0.41
N TYR A 74 -7.72 -12.09 -0.77
CA TYR A 74 -9.18 -12.07 -0.90
C TYR A 74 -9.84 -13.37 -0.43
N LYS A 75 -9.18 -14.52 -0.64
CA LYS A 75 -9.66 -15.82 -0.14
C LYS A 75 -9.56 -15.95 1.37
N MET A 76 -8.64 -15.20 2.00
CA MET A 76 -8.48 -15.06 3.45
C MET A 76 -9.29 -13.90 4.07
N LEU A 77 -10.08 -13.19 3.26
CA LEU A 77 -11.09 -12.22 3.72
C LEU A 77 -12.52 -12.81 3.74
N PRO A 78 -12.84 -13.89 4.48
CA PRO A 78 -14.20 -14.04 4.96
C PRO A 78 -14.39 -13.09 6.15
N LYS A 79 -15.40 -12.21 6.06
CA LYS A 79 -16.06 -11.44 7.14
C LYS A 79 -15.63 -10.00 7.45
N LEU A 80 -15.57 -9.11 6.45
CA LEU A 80 -15.65 -7.65 6.71
C LEU A 80 -16.75 -6.94 5.91
N THR A 81 -17.64 -7.71 5.28
CA THR A 81 -18.89 -7.23 4.69
C THR A 81 -20.05 -8.02 5.27
N GLU A 82 -20.26 -7.88 6.58
CA GLU A 82 -21.56 -7.99 7.27
C GLU A 82 -21.55 -7.05 8.48
#